data_AF-A0A6A6NY22-F1
#
_entry.id   AF-A0A6A6NY22-F1
#
_cell.length_a   1.000
_cell.length_b   1.000
_cell.length_c   1.000
_cell.angle_alpha   90.00
_cell.angle_beta   90.00
_cell.angle_gamma   90.00
#
_symmetry.space_group_name_H-M   'P 1'
#
loop_
_entity.id
_entity.type
_entity.pdbx_description
1 polymer ?
#
loop_
_entity_poly.entity_id
_entity_poly.type
_entity_poly.pdbx_seq_one_letter_code
_entity_poly.pdbx_strand_id
1 'polypeptide(L)'
;TRPRQAASASSPPATTSPRFRPTSPTHAPSWTRLPRRPRDCPPALRRSPSASASSCGVPRCPPPSKPPSLPRRSPPRPGSSRRRPRPQLAAWAAAIRAATRGATRIWVQVGTVREARVARAAAAPDVLVAQGQDAGGHGRYDAAGLAPLVPEVADALAGRSSSSRETQAQAQAPPPPVLLAAGGIADGRGLAAALCLGAAGAALGTRFLAAREAAVAPGYRATVLAAADGGRVTRRSGVYDALRGVVGWPAAYGGRGVANRSYVDEVVGGVGREENRRRYEEAVGRADDDGEGGWGPGVPFGGRLTAYVGNGVGLVREVMGAGEVTREVREEGVRVLRGVAGGKL
;
A
#
# COMPACT_ATOMS: atom_id res chain seq x y z
N THR A 1 -52.31 38.65 23.47
CA THR A 1 -52.90 39.18 22.23
C THR A 1 -52.55 38.26 21.06
N ARG A 2 -53.58 37.66 20.47
CA ARG A 2 -53.60 36.64 19.40
C ARG A 2 -53.48 37.33 17.99
N PRO A 3 -53.44 36.63 16.82
CA PRO A 3 -52.39 35.74 16.29
C PRO A 3 -52.24 35.80 14.72
N ARG A 4 -51.55 34.82 14.11
CA ARG A 4 -51.57 34.35 12.68
C ARG A 4 -50.80 35.22 11.66
N GLN A 5 -50.07 34.68 10.68
CA GLN A 5 -50.46 33.63 9.73
C GLN A 5 -49.30 32.72 9.26
N ALA A 6 -49.69 31.50 8.90
CA ALA A 6 -48.93 30.52 8.14
C ALA A 6 -49.18 30.72 6.62
N ALA A 7 -48.16 30.47 5.80
CA ALA A 7 -48.25 30.24 4.35
C ALA A 7 -47.14 29.23 3.99
N SER A 8 -47.48 27.95 3.83
CA SER A 8 -47.85 27.27 2.58
C SER A 8 -46.63 26.96 1.68
N ALA A 9 -46.38 25.66 1.56
CA ALA A 9 -45.41 25.05 0.68
C ALA A 9 -45.66 25.40 -0.80
N SER A 10 -44.57 25.67 -1.51
CA SER A 10 -44.53 25.72 -2.97
C SER A 10 -43.36 24.87 -3.46
N SER A 11 -43.70 23.75 -4.10
CA SER A 11 -42.80 22.82 -4.77
C SER A 11 -41.97 23.53 -5.86
N PRO A 12 -40.67 23.21 -6.03
CA PRO A 12 -39.94 23.65 -7.21
C PRO A 12 -40.35 22.82 -8.46
N PRO A 13 -40.29 23.42 -9.65
CA PRO A 13 -40.79 22.80 -10.88
C PRO A 13 -39.89 21.66 -11.37
N ALA A 14 -40.55 20.65 -11.92
CA ALA A 14 -39.94 19.50 -12.57
C ALA A 14 -39.04 19.92 -13.74
N THR A 15 -37.73 19.73 -13.60
CA THR A 15 -36.80 19.76 -14.72
C THR A 15 -36.96 18.49 -15.55
N THR A 16 -37.52 18.65 -16.75
CA THR A 16 -37.59 17.65 -17.82
C THR A 16 -36.19 17.19 -18.23
N SER A 17 -35.82 15.97 -17.85
CA SER A 17 -34.66 15.27 -18.42
C SER A 17 -34.95 14.85 -19.87
N PRO A 18 -34.05 15.07 -20.83
CA PRO A 18 -34.20 14.51 -22.15
C PRO A 18 -34.01 12.99 -22.09
N ARG A 19 -35.02 12.27 -22.56
CA ARG A 19 -35.04 10.81 -22.70
C ARG A 19 -33.92 10.36 -23.66
N PHE A 20 -32.86 9.77 -23.12
CA PHE A 20 -31.94 8.96 -23.92
C PHE A 20 -32.61 7.63 -24.26
N ARG A 21 -32.92 7.40 -25.55
CA ARG A 21 -33.33 6.09 -26.06
C ARG A 21 -32.11 5.16 -26.11
N PRO A 22 -32.24 3.87 -25.73
CA PRO A 22 -31.16 2.91 -25.90
C PRO A 22 -31.06 2.50 -27.37
N THR A 23 -29.93 2.78 -28.00
CA THR A 23 -29.55 2.19 -29.29
C THR A 23 -29.00 0.79 -29.06
N SER A 24 -29.59 -0.19 -29.75
CA SER A 24 -29.17 -1.59 -29.81
C SER A 24 -27.69 -1.74 -30.21
N PRO A 25 -26.96 -2.75 -29.70
CA PRO A 25 -25.59 -3.00 -30.11
C PRO A 25 -25.56 -3.87 -31.38
N THR A 26 -25.20 -3.27 -32.50
CA THR A 26 -24.78 -3.99 -33.71
C THR A 26 -23.30 -3.75 -33.94
N HIS A 27 -22.58 -4.81 -34.30
CA HIS A 27 -21.13 -4.94 -34.57
C HIS A 27 -20.21 -5.26 -33.38
N ALA A 28 -20.16 -6.56 -33.06
CA ALA A 28 -18.94 -7.19 -32.54
C ALA A 28 -17.96 -7.45 -33.70
N PRO A 29 -16.68 -7.05 -33.62
CA PRO A 29 -15.66 -7.60 -34.49
C PRO A 29 -15.24 -8.98 -33.97
N SER A 30 -15.38 -9.98 -34.83
CA SER A 30 -14.90 -11.34 -34.65
C SER A 30 -13.37 -11.36 -34.48
N TRP A 31 -12.88 -11.76 -33.30
CA TRP A 31 -11.48 -12.15 -33.14
C TRP A 31 -11.29 -13.55 -33.72
N THR A 32 -10.94 -13.59 -35.00
CA THR A 32 -10.46 -14.79 -35.69
C THR A 32 -9.16 -15.29 -35.06
N ARG A 33 -9.22 -16.57 -34.67
CA ARG A 33 -8.16 -17.56 -34.43
C ARG A 33 -6.73 -17.11 -34.80
N LEU A 34 -5.87 -17.03 -33.77
CA LEU A 34 -4.42 -17.09 -33.92
C LEU A 34 -4.00 -18.46 -34.52
N PRO A 35 -3.16 -18.50 -35.57
CA PRO A 35 -2.65 -19.75 -36.10
C PRO A 35 -1.59 -20.37 -35.17
N ARG A 36 -1.64 -21.71 -35.13
CA ARG A 36 -0.80 -22.60 -34.32
C ARG A 36 0.68 -22.50 -34.72
N ARG A 37 1.56 -22.59 -33.71
CA ARG A 37 3.02 -22.77 -33.89
C ARG A 37 3.33 -24.02 -34.73
N PRO A 38 4.28 -23.97 -35.67
CA PRO A 38 4.90 -25.19 -36.17
C PRO A 38 5.85 -25.73 -35.10
N ARG A 39 5.64 -26.99 -34.73
CA ARG A 39 6.69 -27.88 -34.24
C ARG A 39 7.64 -28.07 -35.41
N ASP A 40 8.94 -27.94 -35.18
CA ASP A 40 9.97 -28.83 -35.73
C ASP A 40 11.34 -28.42 -35.18
N CYS A 41 12.01 -29.40 -34.57
CA CYS A 41 13.36 -29.32 -34.04
C CYS A 41 14.11 -30.49 -34.65
N PRO A 42 15.23 -30.28 -35.39
CA PRO A 42 16.14 -31.35 -35.74
C PRO A 42 17.56 -31.14 -35.13
N PRO A 43 18.38 -32.21 -35.10
CA PRO A 43 19.22 -32.51 -33.95
C PRO A 43 20.67 -32.03 -34.06
N ALA A 44 21.35 -32.09 -32.91
CA ALA A 44 22.77 -31.82 -32.71
C ALA A 44 23.69 -32.61 -33.66
N LEU A 45 24.70 -31.94 -34.21
CA LEU A 45 25.85 -32.56 -34.86
C LEU A 45 27.16 -31.86 -34.47
N ARG A 46 28.20 -32.69 -34.48
CA ARG A 46 29.47 -32.59 -33.75
C ARG A 46 30.48 -31.60 -34.33
N ARG A 47 31.46 -31.26 -33.49
CA ARG A 47 32.67 -30.46 -33.74
C ARG A 47 33.59 -31.04 -34.82
N SER A 48 34.24 -30.13 -35.57
CA SER A 48 35.72 -29.95 -35.79
C SER A 48 36.03 -29.52 -37.25
N PRO A 49 37.25 -29.08 -37.60
CA PRO A 49 37.76 -27.71 -37.44
C PRO A 49 38.27 -27.08 -38.77
N SER A 50 38.79 -25.84 -38.66
CA SER A 50 39.60 -25.09 -39.65
C SER A 50 38.84 -24.28 -40.71
N ALA A 51 38.98 -22.96 -40.63
CA ALA A 51 39.36 -22.09 -41.75
C ALA A 51 39.65 -20.69 -41.20
N SER A 52 40.69 -20.08 -41.77
CA SER A 52 41.39 -18.87 -41.33
C SER A 52 40.62 -17.58 -41.51
N ALA A 53 41.05 -16.58 -40.73
CA ALA A 53 40.55 -15.22 -40.65
C ALA A 53 40.63 -14.44 -41.97
N SER A 54 39.64 -13.57 -42.18
CA SER A 54 39.81 -12.30 -42.88
C SER A 54 38.82 -11.28 -42.32
N SER A 55 39.34 -10.08 -42.13
CA SER A 55 38.86 -8.99 -41.27
C SER A 55 37.57 -8.33 -41.74
N CYS A 56 36.62 -8.14 -40.83
CA CYS A 56 35.64 -7.06 -40.89
C CYS A 56 35.67 -6.32 -39.56
N GLY A 57 36.10 -5.06 -39.61
CA GLY A 57 36.31 -4.20 -38.45
C GLY A 57 35.00 -3.79 -37.81
N VAL A 58 34.79 -4.24 -36.57
CA VAL A 58 33.83 -3.67 -35.62
C VAL A 58 34.60 -3.46 -34.31
N PRO A 59 34.62 -2.25 -33.71
CA PRO A 59 35.30 -2.04 -32.44
C PRO A 59 34.68 -2.93 -31.36
N ARG A 60 35.47 -3.84 -30.77
CA ARG A 60 35.04 -4.65 -29.63
C ARG A 60 34.98 -3.77 -28.38
N CYS A 61 33.84 -3.74 -27.70
CA CYS A 61 33.76 -3.22 -26.34
C CYS A 61 34.74 -3.97 -25.42
N PRO A 62 35.44 -3.28 -24.50
CA PRO A 62 36.25 -3.97 -23.51
C PRO A 62 35.35 -4.80 -22.57
N PRO A 63 35.84 -5.94 -22.06
CA PRO A 63 35.08 -6.75 -21.10
C PRO A 63 34.81 -5.94 -19.82
N PRO A 64 33.65 -6.12 -19.16
CA PRO A 64 33.37 -5.43 -17.91
C PRO A 64 34.42 -5.82 -16.87
N SER A 65 34.96 -4.81 -16.18
CA SER A 65 35.84 -5.00 -15.03
C SER A 65 35.13 -5.81 -13.94
N LYS A 66 35.88 -6.69 -13.26
CA LYS A 66 35.37 -7.48 -12.14
C LYS A 66 34.68 -6.55 -11.13
N PRO A 67 33.46 -6.88 -10.66
CA PRO A 67 32.83 -6.10 -9.59
C PRO A 67 33.72 -6.12 -8.34
N PRO A 68 33.80 -5.01 -7.58
CA PRO A 68 34.59 -4.98 -6.36
C PRO A 68 34.08 -6.06 -5.40
N SER A 69 35.00 -6.85 -4.87
CA SER A 69 34.71 -7.89 -3.88
C SER A 69 34.06 -7.25 -2.64
N LEU A 70 32.82 -7.63 -2.34
CA LEU A 70 32.17 -7.27 -1.09
C LEU A 70 33.03 -7.81 0.08
N PRO A 71 33.29 -7.01 1.13
CA PRO A 71 34.04 -7.50 2.27
C PRO A 71 33.30 -8.69 2.88
N ARG A 72 34.00 -9.83 3.01
CA ARG A 72 33.51 -11.02 3.72
C ARG A 72 33.19 -10.62 5.15
N ARG A 73 31.91 -10.39 5.46
CA ARG A 73 31.44 -10.30 6.84
C ARG A 73 31.53 -11.69 7.45
N SER A 74 32.31 -11.83 8.50
CA SER A 74 32.34 -13.04 9.32
C SER A 74 30.92 -13.39 9.79
N PRO A 75 30.55 -14.69 9.83
CA PRO A 75 29.26 -15.09 10.36
C PRO A 75 29.16 -14.68 11.85
N PRO A 76 28.01 -14.19 12.32
CA PRO A 76 27.85 -13.83 13.72
C PRO A 76 28.01 -15.08 14.60
N ARG A 77 28.81 -14.97 15.66
CA ARG A 77 28.99 -16.02 16.67
C ARG A 77 27.64 -16.47 17.23
N PRO A 78 27.39 -17.78 17.40
CA PRO A 78 26.15 -18.27 17.97
C PRO A 78 26.19 -18.05 19.49
N GLY A 79 25.49 -17.00 19.95
CA GLY A 79 25.31 -16.73 21.37
C GLY A 79 25.51 -15.26 21.73
N SER A 80 24.50 -14.42 21.49
CA SER A 80 24.10 -13.34 22.41
C SER A 80 22.94 -12.53 21.83
N SER A 81 22.02 -12.16 22.71
CA SER A 81 20.81 -11.35 22.51
C SER A 81 19.60 -12.04 21.85
N ARG A 82 18.90 -12.87 22.64
CA ARG A 82 17.43 -12.77 22.65
C ARG A 82 17.10 -11.31 22.98
N ARG A 83 16.90 -10.46 21.97
CA ARG A 83 16.50 -9.05 22.17
C ARG A 83 15.18 -9.07 22.95
N ARG A 84 15.25 -8.65 24.22
CA ARG A 84 14.08 -8.46 25.09
C ARG A 84 13.06 -7.57 24.35
N PRO A 85 11.76 -7.82 24.52
CA PRO A 85 10.74 -6.92 23.97
C PRO A 85 11.03 -5.49 24.44
N ARG A 86 10.81 -4.49 23.57
CA ARG A 86 11.09 -3.09 23.91
C ARG A 86 10.36 -2.78 25.22
N PRO A 87 11.05 -2.33 26.29
CA PRO A 87 10.45 -2.17 27.62
C PRO A 87 9.14 -1.36 27.60
N GLN A 88 9.05 -0.41 26.66
CA GLN A 88 7.92 0.49 26.51
C GLN A 88 6.61 -0.18 26.04
N LEU A 89 6.63 -1.09 25.05
CA LEU A 89 5.38 -1.67 24.51
C LEU A 89 4.73 -2.62 25.52
N ALA A 90 5.53 -3.46 26.18
CA ALA A 90 5.03 -4.38 27.20
C ALA A 90 4.47 -3.63 28.42
N ALA A 91 5.21 -2.62 28.90
CA ALA A 91 4.75 -1.77 30.00
C ALA A 91 3.47 -1.01 29.64
N TRP A 92 3.40 -0.44 28.44
CA TRP A 92 2.21 0.25 27.94
C TRP A 92 1.00 -0.68 27.86
N ALA A 93 1.16 -1.88 27.30
CA ALA A 93 0.06 -2.85 27.18
C ALA A 93 -0.44 -3.29 28.56
N ALA A 94 0.47 -3.57 29.50
CA ALA A 94 0.12 -3.91 30.88
C ALA A 94 -0.64 -2.76 31.57
N ALA A 95 -0.19 -1.53 31.41
CA ALA A 95 -0.84 -0.35 32.00
C ALA A 95 -2.26 -0.13 31.44
N ILE A 96 -2.46 -0.24 30.12
CA ILE A 96 -3.78 -0.12 29.50
C ILE A 96 -4.72 -1.22 29.97
N ARG A 97 -4.24 -2.47 30.02
CA ARG A 97 -5.06 -3.61 30.50
C ARG A 97 -5.43 -3.44 31.98
N ALA A 98 -4.50 -2.99 32.83
CA ALA A 98 -4.78 -2.71 34.23
C ALA A 98 -5.82 -1.58 34.39
N ALA A 99 -5.59 -0.44 33.71
CA ALA A 99 -6.47 0.72 33.78
C ALA A 99 -7.90 0.42 33.31
N THR A 100 -8.06 -0.48 32.34
CA THR A 100 -9.35 -0.81 31.74
C THR A 100 -9.93 -2.15 32.20
N ARG A 101 -9.28 -2.82 33.16
CA ARG A 101 -9.63 -4.18 33.61
C ARG A 101 -9.80 -5.15 32.43
N GLY A 102 -8.96 -4.99 31.41
CA GLY A 102 -8.98 -5.80 30.19
C GLY A 102 -10.07 -5.46 29.17
N ALA A 103 -10.86 -4.40 29.36
CA ALA A 103 -11.93 -4.04 28.42
C ALA A 103 -11.40 -3.50 27.08
N THR A 104 -10.25 -2.81 27.08
CA THR A 104 -9.66 -2.24 25.85
C THR A 104 -8.93 -3.29 25.05
N ARG A 105 -9.33 -3.45 23.78
CA ARG A 105 -8.63 -4.28 22.79
C ARG A 105 -7.39 -3.55 22.28
N ILE A 106 -6.28 -4.28 22.17
CA ILE A 106 -5.00 -3.74 21.70
C ILE A 106 -4.74 -4.18 20.26
N TRP A 107 -4.57 -3.20 19.37
CA TRP A 107 -4.26 -3.42 17.95
C TRP A 107 -2.84 -2.94 17.69
N VAL A 108 -2.01 -3.77 17.05
CA VAL A 108 -0.62 -3.42 16.74
C VAL A 108 -0.34 -3.62 15.25
N GLN A 109 0.14 -2.56 14.60
CA GLN A 109 0.57 -2.63 13.21
C GLN A 109 2.04 -3.06 13.12
N VAL A 110 2.34 -3.95 12.17
CA VAL A 110 3.67 -4.52 11.94
C VAL A 110 3.98 -4.57 10.45
N GLY A 111 5.25 -4.36 10.07
CA GLY A 111 5.70 -4.42 8.67
C GLY A 111 6.56 -5.63 8.35
N THR A 112 6.85 -6.50 9.33
CA THR A 112 7.67 -7.71 9.16
C THR A 112 7.21 -8.85 10.05
N VAL A 113 7.55 -10.08 9.68
CA VAL A 113 7.36 -11.29 10.52
C VAL A 113 8.04 -11.16 11.87
N ARG A 114 9.25 -10.56 11.89
CA ARG A 114 9.99 -10.32 13.15
C ARG A 114 9.23 -9.39 14.08
N GLU A 115 8.68 -8.30 13.57
CA GLU A 115 7.87 -7.36 14.36
C GLU A 115 6.60 -8.02 14.88
N ALA A 116 5.94 -8.86 14.07
CA ALA A 116 4.77 -9.64 14.51
C ALA A 116 5.09 -10.54 15.71
N ARG A 117 6.20 -11.30 15.65
CA ARG A 117 6.65 -12.17 16.75
C ARG A 117 6.99 -11.36 18.00
N VAL A 118 7.71 -10.25 17.84
CA VAL A 118 8.07 -9.36 18.96
C VAL A 118 6.84 -8.72 19.59
N ALA A 119 5.89 -8.22 18.79
CA ALA A 119 4.67 -7.61 19.28
C ALA A 119 3.80 -8.62 20.05
N ARG A 120 3.65 -9.85 19.52
CA ARG A 120 2.93 -10.93 20.21
C ARG A 120 3.56 -11.24 21.56
N ALA A 121 4.88 -11.44 21.60
CA ALA A 121 5.58 -11.76 22.84
C ALA A 121 5.57 -10.60 23.85
N ALA A 122 5.58 -9.34 23.38
CA ALA A 122 5.62 -8.16 24.23
C ALA A 122 4.27 -7.83 24.86
N ALA A 123 3.19 -7.94 24.09
CA ALA A 123 1.91 -7.28 24.42
C ALA A 123 0.69 -8.20 24.31
N ALA A 124 0.83 -9.40 23.73
CA ALA A 124 -0.29 -10.27 23.38
C ALA A 124 -1.47 -9.46 22.80
N PRO A 125 -1.28 -8.78 21.66
CA PRO A 125 -2.31 -7.92 21.08
C PRO A 125 -3.53 -8.75 20.72
N ASP A 126 -4.70 -8.12 20.72
CA ASP A 126 -5.95 -8.73 20.27
C ASP A 126 -5.99 -8.81 18.73
N VAL A 127 -5.38 -7.81 18.06
CA VAL A 127 -5.30 -7.70 16.61
C VAL A 127 -3.88 -7.34 16.17
N LEU A 128 -3.37 -8.03 15.15
CA LEU A 128 -2.18 -7.64 14.41
C LEU A 128 -2.58 -7.14 13.01
N VAL A 129 -2.09 -5.97 12.63
CA VAL A 129 -2.26 -5.41 11.29
C VAL A 129 -0.96 -5.57 10.52
N ALA A 130 -0.91 -6.53 9.59
CA ALA A 130 0.23 -6.74 8.71
C ALA A 130 0.20 -5.72 7.56
N GLN A 131 1.02 -4.67 7.68
CA GLN A 131 1.10 -3.59 6.71
C GLN A 131 2.16 -3.88 5.65
N GLY A 132 1.70 -4.23 4.45
CA GLY A 132 2.54 -4.43 3.28
C GLY A 132 3.09 -3.11 2.72
N GLN A 133 4.11 -3.22 1.87
CA GLN A 133 4.84 -2.06 1.33
C GLN A 133 4.00 -1.15 0.41
N ASP A 134 2.85 -1.65 -0.03
CA ASP A 134 1.85 -0.97 -0.84
C ASP A 134 1.03 0.07 -0.06
N ALA A 135 1.12 0.10 1.27
CA ALA A 135 0.40 1.04 2.11
C ALA A 135 0.87 2.49 1.94
N GLY A 136 -0.09 3.41 1.96
CA GLY A 136 0.17 4.86 2.06
C GLY A 136 0.61 5.26 3.47
N GLY A 137 1.11 6.48 3.61
CA GLY A 137 1.57 7.01 4.90
C GLY A 137 2.79 6.25 5.43
N HIS A 138 3.01 6.30 6.74
CA HIS A 138 4.19 5.70 7.36
C HIS A 138 4.17 4.18 7.32
N GLY A 139 5.31 3.63 6.88
CA GLY A 139 5.56 2.21 6.77
C GLY A 139 7.05 1.97 6.56
N ARG A 140 7.47 0.71 6.60
CA ARG A 140 8.89 0.37 6.48
C ARG A 140 9.39 0.47 5.05
N TYR A 141 10.66 0.84 4.84
CA TYR A 141 11.29 0.75 3.52
C TYR A 141 11.53 -0.69 3.06
N ASP A 142 11.79 -1.60 4.00
CA ASP A 142 12.13 -3.00 3.78
C ASP A 142 10.96 -3.98 4.02
N ALA A 143 9.73 -3.47 4.15
CA ALA A 143 8.55 -4.34 4.21
C ALA A 143 8.38 -5.10 2.89
N ALA A 144 7.90 -6.33 2.98
CA ALA A 144 7.46 -7.07 1.81
C ALA A 144 6.13 -6.51 1.29
N GLY A 145 5.77 -6.84 0.03
CA GLY A 145 4.42 -6.58 -0.47
C GLY A 145 3.36 -7.37 0.32
N LEU A 146 2.08 -7.04 0.11
CA LEU A 146 0.99 -7.70 0.84
C LEU A 146 0.98 -9.24 0.66
N ALA A 147 1.16 -9.69 -0.59
CA ALA A 147 1.06 -11.09 -0.98
C ALA A 147 2.06 -12.03 -0.27
N PRO A 148 3.35 -11.69 -0.12
CA PRO A 148 4.27 -12.47 0.71
C PRO A 148 4.14 -12.19 2.21
N LEU A 149 3.86 -10.95 2.63
CA LEU A 149 3.88 -10.59 4.06
C LEU A 149 2.79 -11.31 4.87
N VAL A 150 1.55 -11.29 4.37
CA VAL A 150 0.39 -11.82 5.11
C VAL A 150 0.53 -13.31 5.43
N PRO A 151 0.80 -14.22 4.47
CA PRO A 151 0.91 -15.65 4.76
C PRO A 151 2.13 -15.97 5.63
N GLU A 152 3.28 -15.30 5.43
CA GLU A 152 4.46 -15.51 6.29
C GLU A 152 4.18 -15.11 7.75
N VAL A 153 3.44 -14.01 7.96
CA VAL A 153 2.99 -13.61 9.31
C VAL A 153 2.00 -14.62 9.87
N ALA A 154 1.02 -15.08 9.07
CA ALA A 154 0.04 -16.07 9.49
C ALA A 154 0.71 -17.37 9.96
N ASP A 155 1.64 -17.92 9.17
CA ASP A 155 2.38 -19.14 9.50
C ASP A 155 3.26 -18.98 10.74
N ALA A 156 3.93 -17.83 10.88
CA ALA A 156 4.71 -17.51 12.07
C ALA A 156 3.85 -17.43 13.34
N LEU A 157 2.61 -16.95 13.24
CA LEU A 157 1.66 -16.90 14.35
C LEU A 157 1.03 -18.28 14.63
N ALA A 158 0.84 -19.11 13.61
CA ALA A 158 0.36 -20.48 13.76
C ALA A 158 1.42 -21.44 14.33
N GLY A 159 2.68 -21.02 14.45
CA GLY A 159 3.77 -21.88 14.92
C GLY A 159 4.24 -22.90 13.88
N ARG A 160 3.93 -22.68 12.59
CA ARG A 160 4.34 -23.53 11.46
C ARG A 160 5.79 -23.29 11.01
N SER A 161 6.61 -22.70 11.89
CA SER A 161 8.02 -22.41 11.66
C SER A 161 8.85 -23.68 11.81
N SER A 162 9.79 -23.90 10.89
CA SER A 162 10.52 -25.16 10.67
C SER A 162 11.59 -25.51 11.72
N SER A 163 11.62 -24.88 12.90
CA SER A 163 12.62 -25.16 13.93
C SER A 163 12.02 -25.82 15.19
N SER A 164 12.55 -27.00 15.54
CA SER A 164 12.08 -27.85 16.65
C SER A 164 12.17 -27.21 18.03
N ARG A 165 12.98 -26.15 18.22
CA ARG A 165 13.07 -25.40 19.48
C ARG A 165 11.97 -24.35 19.65
N GLU A 166 11.33 -23.91 18.58
CA GLU A 166 10.21 -22.96 18.66
C GLU A 166 8.93 -23.67 19.16
N THR A 167 8.73 -24.93 18.75
CA THR A 167 7.54 -25.73 19.09
C THR A 167 7.26 -25.83 20.60
N GLN A 168 8.29 -25.94 21.44
CA GLN A 168 8.13 -26.12 22.89
C GLN A 168 7.80 -24.82 23.64
N ALA A 169 8.29 -23.67 23.18
CA ALA A 169 7.92 -22.36 23.72
C ALA A 169 6.51 -21.93 23.29
N GLN A 170 6.00 -22.46 22.17
CA GLN A 170 4.69 -22.15 21.62
C GLN A 170 3.53 -22.83 22.39
N ALA A 171 3.76 -23.97 23.06
CA ALA A 171 2.71 -24.72 23.77
C ALA A 171 2.10 -23.96 24.96
N GLN A 172 2.76 -22.89 25.44
CA GLN A 172 2.31 -22.01 26.52
C GLN A 172 1.95 -20.60 26.02
N ALA A 173 1.92 -20.38 24.70
CA ALA A 173 1.62 -19.08 24.13
C ALA A 173 0.11 -18.79 24.16
N PRO A 174 -0.30 -17.53 24.37
CA PRO A 174 -1.69 -17.13 24.22
C PRO A 174 -2.19 -17.41 22.79
N PRO A 175 -3.52 -17.52 22.58
CA PRO A 175 -4.09 -17.72 21.25
C PRO A 175 -3.56 -16.69 20.25
N PRO A 176 -3.39 -17.06 18.97
CA PRO A 176 -2.91 -16.12 17.98
C PRO A 176 -3.88 -14.93 17.85
N PRO A 177 -3.37 -13.70 17.68
CA PRO A 177 -4.20 -12.52 17.46
C PRO A 177 -5.00 -12.64 16.15
N VAL A 178 -6.08 -11.86 16.04
CA VAL A 178 -6.75 -11.67 14.75
C VAL A 178 -5.77 -10.96 13.81
N LEU A 179 -5.54 -11.55 12.63
CA LEU A 179 -4.65 -10.98 11.62
C LEU A 179 -5.46 -10.17 10.60
N LEU A 180 -5.14 -8.88 10.43
CA LEU A 180 -5.67 -8.04 9.37
C LEU A 180 -4.58 -7.69 8.37
N ALA A 181 -4.94 -7.66 7.09
CA ALA A 181 -4.07 -7.23 6.00
C ALA A 181 -4.20 -5.72 5.75
N ALA A 182 -3.10 -5.01 5.52
CA ALA A 182 -3.15 -3.58 5.19
C ALA A 182 -2.15 -3.22 4.09
N GLY A 183 -2.57 -2.32 3.19
CA GLY A 183 -1.76 -1.83 2.07
C GLY A 183 -2.21 -2.38 0.72
N GLY A 184 -2.42 -1.49 -0.25
CA GLY A 184 -2.88 -1.86 -1.60
C GLY A 184 -4.36 -2.27 -1.72
N ILE A 185 -5.08 -2.47 -0.60
CA ILE A 185 -6.49 -2.87 -0.59
C ILE A 185 -7.39 -1.64 -0.72
N ALA A 186 -8.23 -1.63 -1.75
CA ALA A 186 -9.17 -0.53 -2.02
C ALA A 186 -10.61 -1.00 -2.37
N ASP A 187 -10.79 -2.26 -2.73
CA ASP A 187 -12.05 -2.84 -3.20
C ASP A 187 -12.21 -4.29 -2.72
N GLY A 188 -13.28 -4.96 -3.14
CA GLY A 188 -13.57 -6.34 -2.73
C GLY A 188 -12.60 -7.38 -3.27
N ARG A 189 -11.91 -7.12 -4.38
CA ARG A 189 -10.87 -8.02 -4.91
C ARG A 189 -9.67 -8.07 -3.98
N GLY A 190 -9.25 -6.91 -3.49
CA GLY A 190 -8.19 -6.80 -2.48
C GLY A 190 -8.57 -7.48 -1.16
N LEU A 191 -9.81 -7.32 -0.71
CA LEU A 191 -10.32 -8.01 0.49
C LEU A 191 -10.33 -9.53 0.29
N ALA A 192 -10.86 -10.04 -0.83
CA ALA A 192 -10.89 -11.47 -1.13
C ALA A 192 -9.47 -12.06 -1.16
N ALA A 193 -8.52 -11.38 -1.80
CA ALA A 193 -7.12 -11.80 -1.81
C ALA A 193 -6.53 -11.86 -0.39
N ALA A 194 -6.76 -10.85 0.45
CA ALA A 194 -6.30 -10.85 1.83
C ALA A 194 -6.84 -12.03 2.65
N LEU A 195 -8.12 -12.36 2.47
CA LEU A 195 -8.76 -13.51 3.14
C LEU A 195 -8.14 -14.83 2.67
N CYS A 196 -7.91 -15.00 1.36
CA CYS A 196 -7.22 -16.18 0.81
C CYS A 196 -5.78 -16.33 1.32
N LEU A 197 -5.10 -15.22 1.63
CA LEU A 197 -3.74 -15.22 2.19
C LEU A 197 -3.69 -15.55 3.69
N GLY A 198 -4.85 -15.75 4.34
CA GLY A 198 -4.93 -16.13 5.75
C GLY A 198 -5.19 -14.98 6.73
N ALA A 199 -5.51 -13.77 6.25
CA ALA A 199 -6.02 -12.71 7.11
C ALA A 199 -7.51 -12.96 7.44
N ALA A 200 -7.96 -12.46 8.58
CA ALA A 200 -9.37 -12.45 8.98
C ALA A 200 -10.15 -11.23 8.41
N GLY A 201 -9.44 -10.28 7.82
CA GLY A 201 -10.01 -9.07 7.25
C GLY A 201 -8.93 -8.11 6.75
N ALA A 202 -9.33 -6.86 6.49
CA ALA A 202 -8.44 -5.84 5.96
C ALA A 202 -8.60 -4.49 6.67
N ALA A 203 -7.51 -3.73 6.74
CA ALA A 203 -7.52 -2.32 7.14
C ALA A 203 -7.23 -1.45 5.90
N LEU A 204 -8.20 -0.61 5.54
CA LEU A 204 -8.13 0.25 4.36
C LEU A 204 -7.81 1.69 4.79
N GLY A 205 -6.88 2.33 4.05
CA GLY A 205 -6.52 3.74 4.25
C GLY A 205 -6.93 4.59 3.05
N THR A 206 -6.17 4.47 1.95
CA THR A 206 -6.34 5.28 0.73
C THR A 206 -7.78 5.36 0.23
N ARG A 207 -8.54 4.24 0.28
CA ARG A 207 -9.93 4.20 -0.19
C ARG A 207 -10.85 5.16 0.58
N PHE A 208 -10.64 5.28 1.89
CA PHE A 208 -11.42 6.14 2.76
C PHE A 208 -11.01 7.61 2.67
N LEU A 209 -9.87 7.96 2.05
CA LEU A 209 -9.53 9.35 1.76
C LEU A 209 -10.50 9.99 0.74
N ALA A 210 -11.17 9.16 -0.07
CA ALA A 210 -12.25 9.56 -0.95
C ALA A 210 -13.65 9.30 -0.33
N ALA A 211 -13.75 9.16 1.00
CA ALA A 211 -15.05 9.15 1.66
C ALA A 211 -15.58 10.59 1.81
N ARG A 212 -16.90 10.79 1.72
CA ARG A 212 -17.52 12.12 1.94
C ARG A 212 -17.18 12.67 3.32
N GLU A 213 -17.17 11.78 4.31
CA GLU A 213 -16.91 12.01 5.73
C GLU A 213 -15.43 12.25 6.06
N ALA A 214 -14.51 12.02 5.11
CA ALA A 214 -13.08 12.21 5.35
C ALA A 214 -12.74 13.69 5.49
N ALA A 215 -12.21 14.05 6.66
CA ALA A 215 -11.70 15.39 6.97
C ALA A 215 -10.32 15.62 6.31
N VAL A 216 -10.34 15.77 4.99
CA VAL A 216 -9.16 16.07 4.16
C VAL A 216 -9.42 17.32 3.33
N ALA A 217 -8.37 18.06 3.00
CA ALA A 217 -8.48 19.23 2.12
C ALA A 217 -9.07 18.82 0.75
N PRO A 218 -9.88 19.68 0.09
CA PRO A 218 -10.41 19.43 -1.24
C PRO A 218 -9.33 19.02 -2.26
N GLY A 219 -8.22 19.77 -2.31
CA GLY A 219 -7.08 19.45 -3.17
C GLY A 219 -6.38 18.12 -2.84
N TYR A 220 -6.39 17.68 -1.57
CA TYR A 220 -5.93 16.32 -1.22
C TYR A 220 -6.85 15.29 -1.88
N ARG A 221 -8.17 15.43 -1.69
CA ARG A 221 -9.15 14.50 -2.25
C ARG A 221 -9.08 14.47 -3.78
N ALA A 222 -8.92 15.61 -4.42
CA ALA A 222 -8.69 15.72 -5.86
C ALA A 222 -7.41 14.98 -6.29
N THR A 223 -6.32 15.12 -5.53
CA THR A 223 -5.07 14.39 -5.75
C THR A 223 -5.27 12.87 -5.66
N VAL A 224 -6.08 12.38 -4.71
CA VAL A 224 -6.40 10.95 -4.58
C VAL A 224 -7.14 10.44 -5.81
N LEU A 225 -8.15 11.19 -6.28
CA LEU A 225 -8.99 10.79 -7.42
C LEU A 225 -8.25 10.89 -8.77
N ALA A 226 -7.32 11.84 -8.89
CA ALA A 226 -6.50 12.01 -10.09
C ALA A 226 -5.35 10.99 -10.18
N ALA A 227 -4.92 10.40 -9.07
CA ALA A 227 -3.79 9.47 -9.05
C ALA A 227 -4.17 8.09 -9.62
N ALA A 228 -3.48 7.69 -10.69
CA ALA A 228 -3.55 6.36 -11.27
C ALA A 228 -2.14 5.73 -11.36
N ASP A 229 -2.07 4.42 -11.56
CA ASP A 229 -0.80 3.68 -11.61
C ASP A 229 0.10 3.95 -10.38
N GLY A 230 -0.41 3.57 -9.21
CA GLY A 230 0.21 3.90 -7.91
C GLY A 230 1.66 3.45 -7.77
N GLY A 231 2.07 2.37 -8.44
CA GLY A 231 3.46 1.92 -8.47
C GLY A 231 4.38 2.92 -9.18
N ARG A 232 3.88 3.64 -10.19
CA ARG A 232 4.64 4.71 -10.86
C ARG A 232 4.54 6.05 -10.16
N VAL A 233 3.37 6.40 -9.62
CA VAL A 233 3.10 7.78 -9.15
C VAL A 233 3.34 8.00 -7.65
N THR A 234 3.51 6.94 -6.85
CA THR A 234 3.77 7.08 -5.41
C THR A 234 5.20 6.71 -5.06
N ARG A 235 5.75 7.36 -4.03
CA ARG A 235 7.08 7.07 -3.49
C ARG A 235 7.03 7.06 -1.99
N ARG A 236 7.79 6.15 -1.36
CA ARG A 236 8.08 6.20 0.07
C ARG A 236 9.34 7.05 0.26
N SER A 237 9.26 8.09 1.08
CA SER A 237 10.37 9.01 1.30
C SER A 237 10.25 9.71 2.65
N GLY A 238 11.38 10.15 3.20
CA GLY A 238 11.43 11.04 4.36
C GLY A 238 11.23 12.53 3.99
N VAL A 239 11.21 12.86 2.70
CA VAL A 239 11.00 14.25 2.22
C VAL A 239 9.68 14.80 2.76
N TYR A 240 8.59 14.05 2.62
CA TYR A 240 7.26 14.51 3.02
C TYR A 240 7.15 14.90 4.49
N ASP A 241 7.80 14.15 5.37
CA ASP A 241 7.81 14.41 6.81
C ASP A 241 8.71 15.60 7.14
N ALA A 242 9.90 15.64 6.54
CA ALA A 242 10.89 16.68 6.80
C ALA A 242 10.39 18.09 6.42
N LEU A 243 9.66 18.20 5.31
CA LEU A 243 9.07 19.48 4.88
C LEU A 243 7.91 19.93 5.78
N ARG A 244 7.27 18.99 6.47
CA ARG A 244 6.20 19.25 7.44
C ARG A 244 6.69 19.45 8.87
N GLY A 245 8.02 19.47 9.09
CA GLY A 245 8.61 19.51 10.42
C GLY A 245 8.38 18.25 11.26
N VAL A 246 7.89 17.15 10.66
CA VAL A 246 7.69 15.88 11.35
C VAL A 246 9.02 15.15 11.39
N VAL A 247 9.63 15.07 12.57
CA VAL A 247 10.95 14.49 12.79
C VAL A 247 10.91 13.32 13.78
N GLY A 248 11.99 12.55 13.84
CA GLY A 248 12.17 11.47 14.84
C GLY A 248 11.69 10.08 14.41
N TRP A 249 11.23 9.91 13.16
CA TRP A 249 10.99 8.57 12.62
C TRP A 249 12.29 7.76 12.55
N PRO A 250 12.29 6.47 12.97
CA PRO A 250 13.46 5.62 12.79
C PRO A 250 13.79 5.47 11.30
N ALA A 251 15.08 5.39 10.94
CA ALA A 251 15.54 5.34 9.55
C ALA A 251 14.92 4.22 8.69
N ALA A 252 14.39 3.17 9.32
CA ALA A 252 13.68 2.09 8.64
C ALA A 252 12.28 2.50 8.11
N TYR A 253 11.76 3.67 8.48
CA TYR A 253 10.41 4.14 8.17
C TYR A 253 10.43 5.39 7.29
N GLY A 254 9.41 5.53 6.45
CA GLY A 254 9.13 6.75 5.71
C GLY A 254 7.67 6.83 5.27
N GLY A 255 7.20 8.02 4.94
CA GLY A 255 5.85 8.25 4.41
C GLY A 255 5.74 7.91 2.93
N ARG A 256 4.75 7.08 2.54
CA ARG A 256 4.39 6.89 1.13
C ARG A 256 3.28 7.87 0.73
N GLY A 257 3.58 8.68 -0.28
CA GLY A 257 2.64 9.62 -0.87
C GLY A 257 2.82 9.75 -2.38
N VAL A 258 1.94 10.53 -3.02
CA VAL A 258 2.09 10.93 -4.42
C VAL A 258 3.41 11.67 -4.57
N ALA A 259 4.23 11.25 -5.54
CA ALA A 259 5.42 11.98 -5.91
C ALA A 259 5.01 13.33 -6.50
N ASN A 260 5.27 14.40 -5.75
CA ASN A 260 4.92 15.77 -6.08
C ASN A 260 6.19 16.58 -6.40
N ARG A 261 6.06 17.89 -6.65
CA ARG A 261 7.19 18.74 -6.97
C ARG A 261 8.23 18.79 -5.86
N SER A 262 7.80 18.75 -4.59
CA SER A 262 8.72 18.71 -3.46
C SER A 262 9.56 17.44 -3.41
N TYR A 263 9.00 16.28 -3.77
CA TYR A 263 9.78 15.05 -3.95
C TYR A 263 10.77 15.17 -5.10
N VAL A 264 10.33 15.67 -6.26
CA VAL A 264 11.16 15.80 -7.46
C VAL A 264 12.32 16.77 -7.20
N ASP A 265 12.03 17.96 -6.66
CA ASP A 265 13.03 19.00 -6.41
C ASP A 265 14.17 18.46 -5.55
N GLU A 266 13.89 17.74 -4.44
CA GLU A 266 14.94 17.26 -3.53
C GLU A 266 15.60 15.96 -3.99
N VAL A 267 14.83 14.97 -4.46
CA VAL A 267 15.38 13.64 -4.76
C VAL A 267 15.96 13.55 -6.16
N VAL A 268 15.38 14.26 -7.14
CA VAL A 268 15.79 14.22 -8.54
C VAL A 268 16.56 15.48 -8.93
N GLY A 269 16.08 16.65 -8.50
CA GLY A 269 16.62 17.95 -8.85
C GLY A 269 17.79 18.42 -7.97
N GLY A 270 18.07 17.73 -6.86
CA GLY A 270 19.15 18.08 -5.93
C GLY A 270 18.94 19.38 -5.16
N VAL A 271 17.70 19.90 -5.10
CA VAL A 271 17.37 21.09 -4.31
C VAL A 271 17.58 20.80 -2.82
N GLY A 272 18.35 21.66 -2.16
CA GLY A 272 18.62 21.54 -0.73
C GLY A 272 17.34 21.55 0.11
N ARG A 273 17.34 20.76 1.19
CA ARG A 273 16.15 20.54 2.04
C ARG A 273 15.56 21.82 2.63
N GLU A 274 16.40 22.76 3.03
CA GLU A 274 15.96 24.04 3.60
C GLU A 274 15.19 24.87 2.58
N GLU A 275 15.72 24.98 1.36
CA GLU A 275 15.05 25.65 0.24
C GLU A 275 13.75 24.94 -0.13
N ASN A 276 13.75 23.61 -0.18
CA ASN A 276 12.53 22.83 -0.46
C ASN A 276 11.47 23.06 0.62
N ARG A 277 11.87 23.18 1.90
CA ARG A 277 10.97 23.48 3.02
C ARG A 277 10.37 24.87 2.88
N ARG A 278 11.15 25.90 2.55
CA ARG A 278 10.63 27.25 2.30
C ARG A 278 9.56 27.24 1.21
N ARG A 279 9.84 26.59 0.07
CA ARG A 279 8.87 26.45 -1.04
C ARG A 279 7.62 25.67 -0.66
N TYR A 280 7.77 24.70 0.25
CA TYR A 280 6.65 23.94 0.79
C TYR A 280 5.77 24.81 1.69
N GLU A 281 6.36 25.59 2.59
CA GLU A 281 5.65 26.54 3.47
C GLU A 281 4.90 27.61 2.66
N GLU A 282 5.51 28.16 1.62
CA GLU A 282 4.83 29.05 0.67
C GLU A 282 3.63 28.38 -0.02
N ALA A 283 3.75 27.08 -0.32
CA ALA A 283 2.64 26.32 -0.89
C ALA A 283 1.53 26.03 0.11
N VAL A 284 1.86 25.86 1.40
CA VAL A 284 0.87 25.75 2.47
C VAL A 284 0.11 27.07 2.61
N GLY A 285 0.81 28.21 2.68
CA GLY A 285 0.15 29.52 2.77
C GLY A 285 -0.85 29.77 1.64
N ARG A 286 -0.48 29.45 0.39
CA ARG A 286 -1.42 29.54 -0.74
C ARG A 286 -2.64 28.62 -0.58
N ALA A 287 -2.44 27.42 -0.04
CA ALA A 287 -3.54 26.48 0.18
C ALA A 287 -4.50 26.97 1.27
N ASP A 288 -3.97 27.60 2.31
CA ASP A 288 -4.76 28.17 3.39
C ASP A 288 -5.56 29.40 2.89
N ASP A 289 -5.02 30.14 1.92
CA ASP A 289 -5.67 31.30 1.32
C ASP A 289 -6.84 30.95 0.38
N ASP A 290 -6.67 29.97 -0.53
CA ASP A 290 -7.64 29.69 -1.61
C ASP A 290 -8.18 28.24 -1.64
N GLY A 291 -7.68 27.35 -0.77
CA GLY A 291 -8.07 25.94 -0.68
C GLY A 291 -7.42 24.98 -1.70
N GLU A 292 -6.74 25.50 -2.73
CA GLU A 292 -6.26 24.75 -3.90
C GLU A 292 -4.78 25.00 -4.23
N GLY A 293 -4.29 26.19 -3.88
CA GLY A 293 -2.92 26.67 -3.98
C GLY A 293 -1.99 25.69 -3.30
N GLY A 294 -0.94 25.26 -3.99
CA GLY A 294 -0.01 24.27 -3.46
C GLY A 294 -0.38 22.81 -3.72
N TRP A 295 -1.65 22.46 -3.96
CA TRP A 295 -2.00 21.16 -4.53
C TRP A 295 -1.69 21.10 -6.02
N GLY A 296 -1.95 22.20 -6.73
CA GLY A 296 -1.56 22.42 -8.13
C GLY A 296 -2.13 21.41 -9.14
N PRO A 297 -2.12 21.72 -10.44
CA PRO A 297 -2.56 20.77 -11.45
C PRO A 297 -1.50 19.68 -11.69
N GLY A 298 -1.95 18.46 -11.98
CA GLY A 298 -1.12 17.37 -12.48
C GLY A 298 -0.76 16.31 -11.44
N VAL A 299 -1.02 15.04 -11.77
CA VAL A 299 -0.59 13.88 -10.98
C VAL A 299 0.04 12.86 -11.93
N PRO A 300 1.25 12.35 -11.65
CA PRO A 300 2.19 12.79 -10.60
C PRO A 300 2.83 14.16 -10.91
N PHE A 301 3.59 14.67 -9.94
CA PHE A 301 4.53 15.81 -10.04
C PHE A 301 3.94 17.22 -10.08
N GLY A 302 2.62 17.38 -10.04
CA GLY A 302 1.98 18.64 -9.68
C GLY A 302 2.04 18.88 -8.17
N GLY A 303 1.83 20.15 -7.79
CA GLY A 303 1.79 20.57 -6.39
C GLY A 303 3.07 20.40 -5.60
N ARG A 304 3.08 20.92 -4.38
CA ARG A 304 4.12 20.70 -3.38
C ARG A 304 3.59 19.99 -2.13
N LEU A 305 2.28 20.04 -1.90
CA LEU A 305 1.67 19.51 -0.70
C LEU A 305 1.64 17.99 -0.68
N THR A 306 1.77 17.45 0.53
CA THR A 306 1.92 16.02 0.76
C THR A 306 0.56 15.33 0.74
N ALA A 307 0.34 14.45 -0.24
CA ALA A 307 -0.78 13.51 -0.26
C ALA A 307 -0.28 12.09 0.05
N TYR A 308 -0.46 11.61 1.28
CA TYR A 308 -0.18 10.23 1.65
C TYR A 308 -1.22 9.27 1.06
N VAL A 309 -0.78 8.40 0.15
CA VAL A 309 -1.62 7.42 -0.54
C VAL A 309 -0.81 6.16 -0.83
N GLY A 310 -1.48 5.02 -0.87
CA GLY A 310 -0.87 3.72 -1.20
C GLY A 310 -0.84 3.42 -2.69
N ASN A 311 -0.16 2.34 -3.07
CA ASN A 311 -0.05 1.89 -4.47
C ASN A 311 -1.41 1.53 -5.10
N GLY A 312 -2.41 1.18 -4.28
CA GLY A 312 -3.77 0.89 -4.74
C GLY A 312 -4.59 2.12 -5.15
N VAL A 313 -4.00 3.33 -5.18
CA VAL A 313 -4.75 4.59 -5.39
C VAL A 313 -5.52 4.63 -6.72
N GLY A 314 -5.01 4.01 -7.79
CA GLY A 314 -5.73 3.95 -9.09
C GLY A 314 -7.02 3.12 -9.09
N LEU A 315 -7.32 2.42 -7.99
CA LEU A 315 -8.60 1.75 -7.76
C LEU A 315 -9.64 2.68 -7.10
N VAL A 316 -9.23 3.84 -6.60
CA VAL A 316 -10.10 4.84 -5.95
C VAL A 316 -10.55 5.86 -6.99
N ARG A 317 -11.74 5.65 -7.56
CA ARG A 317 -12.21 6.40 -8.74
C ARG A 317 -13.31 7.41 -8.45
N GLU A 318 -13.93 7.31 -7.29
CA GLU A 318 -15.11 8.09 -6.95
C GLU A 318 -15.21 8.36 -5.45
N VAL A 319 -15.96 9.42 -5.15
CA VAL A 319 -16.32 9.81 -3.80
C VAL A 319 -17.58 9.06 -3.37
N MET A 320 -17.50 8.35 -2.25
CA MET A 320 -18.62 7.58 -1.70
C MET A 320 -18.78 7.86 -0.21
N GLY A 321 -19.92 7.54 0.38
CA GLY A 321 -20.05 7.50 1.84
C GLY A 321 -19.22 6.37 2.42
N ALA A 322 -18.64 6.54 3.61
CA ALA A 322 -17.82 5.52 4.26
C ALA A 322 -18.60 4.20 4.49
N GLY A 323 -19.89 4.29 4.79
CA GLY A 323 -20.78 3.14 4.89
C GLY A 323 -21.00 2.43 3.54
N GLU A 324 -21.05 3.18 2.44
CA GLU A 324 -21.17 2.64 1.07
C GLU A 324 -19.90 1.90 0.68
N VAL A 325 -18.72 2.51 0.91
CA VAL A 325 -17.41 1.87 0.71
C VAL A 325 -17.32 0.54 1.46
N THR A 326 -17.70 0.53 2.74
CA THR A 326 -17.63 -0.67 3.58
C THR A 326 -18.53 -1.79 3.03
N ARG A 327 -19.76 -1.44 2.63
CA ARG A 327 -20.73 -2.37 2.06
C ARG A 327 -20.23 -2.95 0.73
N GLU A 328 -19.78 -2.08 -0.16
CA GLU A 328 -19.29 -2.45 -1.49
C GLU A 328 -18.10 -3.39 -1.42
N VAL A 329 -17.06 -3.03 -0.65
CA VAL A 329 -15.86 -3.86 -0.47
C VAL A 329 -16.24 -5.26 0.04
N ARG A 330 -17.15 -5.34 1.03
CA ARG A 330 -17.63 -6.60 1.57
C ARG A 330 -18.40 -7.43 0.53
N GLU A 331 -19.38 -6.82 -0.14
CA GLU A 331 -20.28 -7.52 -1.06
C GLU A 331 -19.55 -7.96 -2.34
N GLU A 332 -18.66 -7.12 -2.87
CA GLU A 332 -17.78 -7.51 -3.96
C GLU A 332 -16.82 -8.62 -3.53
N GLY A 333 -16.25 -8.56 -2.32
CA GLY A 333 -15.39 -9.62 -1.80
C GLY A 333 -16.09 -10.97 -1.73
N VAL A 334 -17.34 -11.00 -1.23
CA VAL A 334 -18.19 -12.21 -1.23
C VAL A 334 -18.42 -12.71 -2.66
N ARG A 335 -18.72 -11.80 -3.60
CA ARG A 335 -18.95 -12.15 -5.01
C ARG A 335 -17.70 -12.75 -5.66
N VAL A 336 -16.52 -12.16 -5.41
CA VAL A 336 -15.24 -12.66 -5.92
C VAL A 336 -14.95 -14.06 -5.40
N LEU A 337 -15.09 -14.28 -4.08
CA LEU A 337 -14.84 -15.58 -3.46
C LEU A 337 -15.80 -16.66 -4.00
N ARG A 338 -17.10 -16.36 -4.09
CA ARG A 338 -18.10 -17.28 -4.68
C ARG A 338 -17.81 -17.57 -6.15
N GLY A 339 -17.42 -16.55 -6.92
CA GLY A 339 -17.09 -16.72 -8.33
C GLY A 339 -15.85 -17.57 -8.58
N VAL A 340 -14.86 -17.55 -7.67
CA VAL A 340 -13.70 -18.45 -7.74
C VAL A 340 -14.11 -19.88 -7.42
N ALA A 341 -14.84 -20.10 -6.33
CA ALA A 341 -15.31 -21.42 -5.91
C ALA A 341 -16.28 -22.08 -6.91
N GLY A 342 -17.08 -21.27 -7.63
CA GLY A 342 -18.14 -21.75 -8.53
C GLY A 342 -17.73 -22.01 -9.98
N GLY A 343 -16.42 -21.98 -10.33
CA GLY A 343 -16.01 -22.34 -11.70
C GLY A 343 -14.69 -21.77 -12.22
N LYS A 344 -13.81 -21.22 -11.36
CA LYS A 344 -12.43 -20.86 -11.77
C LYS A 344 -11.36 -21.80 -11.18
N LEU A 345 -11.77 -22.72 -10.32
CA LEU A 345 -11.01 -23.85 -9.79
C LEU A 345 -11.79 -25.12 -10.15
#